data_AF-A0A2W5SB93-F1
#
_entry.id   AF-A0A2W5SB93-F1
#
_cell.length_a   1.000
_cell.length_b   1.000
_cell.length_c   1.000
_cell.angle_alpha   90.00
_cell.angle_beta   90.00
_cell.angle_gamma   90.00
#
_symmetry.space_group_name_H-M   'P 1'
#
loop_
_entity.id
_entity.type
_entity.pdbx_description
1 polymer ?
#
loop_
_entity_poly.entity_id
_entity_poly.type
_entity_poly.pdbx_seq_one_letter_code
_entity_poly.pdbx_strand_id
1 'polypeptide(L)' 'MSDAPNEPQPLTVTEGEIDETIASFDGDMRAAIKALLIGQQYLEITLEMARQEASWGYVRGRPSRKLKAVKEG' A
#
# COMPACT_ATOMS: atom_id res chain seq x y z
N MET A 1 -8.59 -15.10 -16.97
CA MET A 1 -8.21 -14.70 -15.60
C MET A 1 -8.89 -13.36 -15.36
N SER A 2 -9.87 -13.33 -14.47
CA SER A 2 -10.70 -12.16 -14.19
C SER A 2 -9.91 -11.12 -13.41
N ASP A 3 -9.50 -10.06 -14.10
CA ASP A 3 -8.87 -8.85 -13.54
C ASP A 3 -9.99 -7.91 -13.04
N ALA A 4 -10.72 -8.35 -12.01
CA ALA A 4 -11.69 -7.48 -11.35
C ALA A 4 -10.95 -6.50 -10.43
N PRO A 5 -11.32 -5.21 -10.39
CA PRO A 5 -10.76 -4.30 -9.40
C PRO A 5 -11.02 -4.88 -8.02
N ASN A 6 -9.97 -5.11 -7.23
CA ASN A 6 -10.10 -5.49 -5.83
C ASN A 6 -10.70 -4.28 -5.09
N GLU A 7 -12.02 -4.25 -4.96
CA GLU A 7 -12.69 -3.21 -4.18
C GLU A 7 -12.13 -3.23 -2.75
N PRO A 8 -11.82 -2.05 -2.18
CA PRO A 8 -11.32 -2.00 -0.82
C PRO A 8 -12.39 -2.54 0.13
N GLN A 9 -12.15 -3.72 0.68
CA GLN A 9 -13.01 -4.27 1.71
C GLN A 9 -12.88 -3.42 2.97
N PRO A 10 -14.00 -3.12 3.67
CA PRO A 10 -13.95 -2.38 4.91
C PRO A 10 -13.16 -3.18 5.96
N LEU A 11 -12.10 -2.57 6.49
CA LEU A 11 -11.39 -3.10 7.66
C LEU A 11 -12.32 -2.91 8.87
N THR A 12 -12.76 -4.01 9.45
CA THR A 12 -13.54 -4.01 10.68
C THR A 12 -12.65 -4.47 11.82
N VAL A 13 -12.65 -3.72 12.92
CA VAL A 13 -11.94 -4.07 14.16
C VAL A 13 -13.00 -4.47 15.17
N THR A 14 -12.85 -5.64 15.76
CA THR A 14 -13.71 -6.16 16.81
C THR A 14 -13.25 -5.69 18.18
N GLU A 15 -14.16 -5.65 19.15
CA GLU A 15 -13.81 -5.33 20.55
C GLU A 15 -12.75 -6.31 21.12
N GLY A 16 -12.80 -7.58 20.72
CA GLY A 16 -11.81 -8.58 21.14
C GLY A 16 -10.40 -8.27 20.64
N GLU A 17 -10.25 -7.81 19.40
CA GLU A 17 -8.95 -7.39 18.86
C GLU A 17 -8.40 -6.14 19.58
N ILE A 18 -9.29 -5.25 20.03
CA ILE A 18 -8.92 -4.08 20.84
C ILE A 18 -8.39 -4.55 22.20
N ASP A 19 -9.11 -5.44 22.87
CA ASP A 19 -8.72 -5.99 24.16
C ASP A 19 -7.39 -6.74 24.09
N GLU A 20 -7.20 -7.58 23.07
CA GLU A 20 -5.95 -8.30 22.80
C GLU A 20 -4.77 -7.33 22.55
N THR A 21 -5.04 -6.26 21.80
CA THR A 21 -4.02 -5.22 21.55
C THR A 21 -3.64 -4.55 22.86
N ILE A 22 -4.60 -4.12 23.68
CA ILE A 22 -4.32 -3.47 24.98
C ILE A 22 -3.56 -4.42 25.92
N ALA A 23 -3.97 -5.71 25.97
CA ALA A 23 -3.31 -6.72 26.78
C ALA A 23 -1.84 -6.94 26.37
N SER A 24 -1.51 -6.82 25.08
CA SER A 24 -0.14 -6.91 24.56
C SER A 24 0.78 -5.78 25.05
N PHE A 25 0.22 -4.69 25.58
CA PHE A 25 0.95 -3.57 26.19
C PHE A 25 0.74 -3.51 27.71
N ASP A 26 0.48 -4.66 28.35
CA ASP A 26 0.26 -4.78 29.80
C ASP A 26 -0.88 -3.87 30.32
N GLY A 27 -1.87 -3.56 29.48
CA GLY A 27 -2.97 -2.65 29.80
C GLY A 27 -2.67 -1.16 29.57
N ASP A 28 -1.46 -0.78 29.15
CA ASP A 28 -1.14 0.61 28.83
C ASP A 28 -1.74 1.03 27.47
N MET A 29 -2.94 1.60 27.54
CA MET A 29 -3.65 2.14 26.38
C MET A 29 -2.84 3.21 25.64
N ARG A 30 -2.03 4.03 26.33
CA ARG A 30 -1.25 5.09 25.66
C ARG A 30 -0.11 4.49 24.86
N ALA A 31 0.55 3.46 25.39
CA ALA A 31 1.58 2.72 24.67
C ALA A 31 0.99 2.00 23.44
N ALA A 32 -0.16 1.34 23.59
CA ALA A 32 -0.86 0.68 22.49
C ALA A 32 -1.24 1.66 21.36
N ILE A 33 -1.88 2.79 21.70
CA ILE A 33 -2.23 3.83 20.72
C ILE A 33 -0.98 4.38 20.02
N LYS A 34 0.09 4.64 20.78
CA LYS A 34 1.35 5.13 20.20
C LYS A 34 1.92 4.13 19.18
N ALA A 35 1.89 2.83 19.48
CA ALA A 35 2.35 1.79 18.56
C ALA A 35 1.50 1.76 17.28
N LEU A 36 0.18 1.86 17.39
CA LEU A 36 -0.73 1.92 16.23
C LEU A 36 -0.45 3.14 15.34
N LEU A 37 -0.26 4.33 15.93
CA LEU A 37 0.06 5.55 15.18
C LEU A 37 1.41 5.47 14.47
N ILE A 38 2.41 4.82 15.08
CA ILE A 38 3.71 4.56 14.44
C ILE A 38 3.53 3.58 13.29
N GLY A 39 2.77 2.50 13.50
CA GLY A 39 2.46 1.52 12.47
C GLY A 39 1.75 2.13 11.26
N GLN A 40 0.77 3.01 11.49
CA GLN A 40 0.09 3.72 10.42
C GLN A 40 1.06 4.58 9.59
N GLN A 41 1.90 5.40 10.25
CA GLN A 41 2.89 6.22 9.55
C GLN A 41 3.88 5.37 8.74
N TYR A 42 4.31 4.23 9.27
CA TYR A 42 5.18 3.32 8.54
C TYR A 42 4.52 2.77 7.27
N LEU A 43 3.24 2.37 7.35
CA LEU A 43 2.48 1.88 6.20
C LEU A 43 2.31 2.98 5.13
N GLU A 44 2.02 4.21 5.54
CA GLU A 44 1.90 5.35 4.64
C GLU A 44 3.23 5.63 3.90
N ILE A 45 4.35 5.65 4.63
CA ILE A 45 5.68 5.87 4.06
C ILE A 45 6.05 4.75 3.08
N THR A 46 5.88 3.49 3.48
CA THR A 46 6.24 2.34 2.65
C THR A 46 5.37 2.24 1.39
N LEU A 47 4.08 2.57 1.49
CA LEU A 47 3.20 2.66 0.32
C LEU A 47 3.67 3.73 -0.66
N GLU A 48 4.06 4.90 -0.16
CA GLU A 48 4.57 5.98 -1.00
C GLU A 48 5.89 5.58 -1.68
N MET A 49 6.82 4.95 -0.96
CA MET A 49 8.05 4.41 -1.54
C MET A 49 7.77 3.38 -2.65
N ALA A 50 6.85 2.43 -2.39
CA ALA A 50 6.48 1.41 -3.37
C ALA A 50 5.84 2.03 -4.64
N ARG A 51 5.02 3.09 -4.48
CA ARG A 51 4.46 3.85 -5.60
C ARG A 51 5.54 4.54 -6.42
N GLN A 52 6.53 5.14 -5.77
CA GLN A 52 7.66 5.79 -6.45
C GLN A 52 8.49 4.80 -7.26
N GLU A 53 8.81 3.63 -6.69
CA GLU A 53 9.51 2.55 -7.41
C GLU A 53 8.71 2.01 -8.60
N ALA A 54 7.41 1.78 -8.41
CA ALA A 54 6.52 1.35 -9.49
C ALA A 54 6.41 2.40 -10.61
N SER A 55 6.44 3.69 -10.28
CA SER A 55 6.38 4.78 -11.27
C SER A 55 7.60 4.82 -12.19
N TRP A 56 8.81 4.53 -11.67
CA TRP A 56 10.02 4.43 -12.49
C TRP A 56 10.01 3.21 -13.43
N GLY A 57 9.44 2.09 -12.98
CA GLY A 57 9.22 0.90 -13.83
C GLY A 57 8.17 1.12 -14.92
N TYR A 58 7.08 1.83 -14.62
CA TYR A 58 6.00 2.12 -15.57
C TYR A 58 6.46 3.05 -16.73
N VAL A 59 7.36 4.00 -16.44
CA VAL A 59 7.92 4.90 -17.47
C VAL A 59 8.80 4.17 -18.48
N ARG A 60 9.48 3.07 -18.10
CA ARG A 60 10.25 2.23 -19.04
C ARG A 60 9.39 1.29 -19.89
N GLY A 61 8.09 1.18 -19.60
CA GLY A 61 7.14 0.27 -20.24
C GLY A 61 6.38 0.83 -21.44
N ARG A 62 6.65 2.07 -21.89
CA ARG A 62 6.17 2.55 -23.20
C ARG A 62 7.28 2.35 -24.24
N PRO A 63 7.43 1.14 -24.85
CA PRO A 63 8.22 1.05 -26.07
C PRO A 63 7.59 2.03 -27.05
N SER A 64 8.46 2.85 -27.63
CA SER A 64 8.23 3.82 -28.68
C SER A 64 7.52 3.22 -29.89
N ARG A 65 6.23 2.89 -29.77
CA ARG A 65 5.36 2.55 -30.89
C ARG A 65 4.90 3.84 -31.59
N LYS A 66 5.87 4.67 -32.02
CA LYS A 66 5.76 5.68 -33.09
C LYS A 66 7.15 6.10 -33.59
N LEU A 67 8.09 5.18 -33.74
CA LEU A 67 9.29 5.39 -34.58
C LEU A 67 9.53 4.15 -35.44
N LYS A 68 8.60 3.91 -36.37
CA LYS A 68 8.86 3.26 -37.66
C LYS A 68 7.62 3.46 -38.54
N ALA A 69 7.32 4.73 -38.83
CA ALA A 69 6.80 5.02 -40.16
C ALA A 69 7.99 4.79 -41.09
N VAL A 70 7.93 3.62 -41.73
CA VAL A 70 8.85 3.07 -42.71
C VAL A 70 9.25 4.17 -43.69
N LYS A 71 10.54 4.53 -43.66
CA LYS A 71 11.23 5.16 -44.76
C LYS A 71 11.77 3.99 -45.59
N GLU A 72 10.99 3.52 -46.55
CA GLU A 72 11.41 2.55 -47.57
C GLU A 72 10.34 2.57 -48.68
N GLY A 73 10.74 3.08 -49.85
CA GLY A 73 9.94 3.16 -51.08
C GLY A 73 9.89 4.55 -51.67
#